data_AF-A0A920EGS3-F1
#
_entry.id   AF-A0A920EGS3-F1
#
_cell.length_a   1.000
_cell.length_b   1.000
_cell.length_c   1.000
_cell.angle_alpha   90.00
_cell.angle_beta   90.00
_cell.angle_gamma   90.00
#
_symmetry.space_group_name_H-M   'P 1'
#
loop_
_entity.id
_entity.type
_entity.pdbx_description
1 polymer ?
#
loop_
_entity_poly.entity_id
_entity_poly.type
_entity_poly.pdbx_seq_one_letter_code
_entity_poly.pdbx_strand_id
1 'polypeptide(L)'
;MGGSLSDDTSMVRFLTDQIRTAIFADSSTKSGNITAMRDLGISVDKSGAMTFTETTYDAAVLASYDDIVTMLTADTSNESLFTTTNKGLAQDIATTLGNFTDSDGIVTTRSEGATEDLADHKEELVELEKRMEAVYERYLAQFTAMESLMASMDATKEY
;
A
#
# COMPACT_ATOMS: atom_id res chain seq x y z
N MET A 1 -10.17 9.39 5.84
CA MET A 1 -9.76 8.27 4.98
C MET A 1 -10.78 7.17 5.15
N GLY A 2 -11.68 7.04 4.16
CA GLY A 2 -12.68 5.98 4.05
C GLY A 2 -12.82 5.72 2.56
N GLY A 3 -12.85 4.45 2.15
CA GLY A 3 -12.71 4.04 0.75
C GLY A 3 -12.08 2.65 0.68
N SER A 4 -11.64 2.22 -0.51
CA SER A 4 -11.09 0.88 -0.78
C SER A 4 -9.85 0.49 0.03
N LEU A 5 -9.24 1.43 0.77
CA LEU A 5 -8.06 1.23 1.61
C LEU A 5 -8.34 1.54 3.09
N SER A 6 -9.60 1.52 3.53
CA SER A 6 -9.95 1.79 4.94
C SER A 6 -9.17 0.89 5.90
N ASP A 7 -9.00 -0.38 5.51
CA ASP A 7 -8.37 -1.41 6.34
C ASP A 7 -6.84 -1.28 6.34
N ASP A 8 -6.29 -0.55 5.35
CA ASP A 8 -4.86 -0.32 5.17
C ASP A 8 -4.40 1.08 5.60
N THR A 9 -5.25 1.80 6.34
CA THR A 9 -4.99 3.19 6.71
C THR A 9 -3.66 3.35 7.48
N SER A 10 -3.28 2.37 8.30
CA SER A 10 -1.99 2.37 9.02
C SER A 10 -0.80 2.25 8.06
N MET A 11 -0.88 1.35 7.08
CA MET A 11 0.13 1.16 6.04
C MET A 11 0.29 2.45 5.21
N VAL A 12 -0.82 3.04 4.74
CA VAL A 12 -0.79 4.26 3.93
C VAL A 12 -0.15 5.42 4.70
N ARG A 13 -0.47 5.57 5.99
CA ARG A 13 0.17 6.59 6.85
C ARG A 13 1.66 6.33 7.01
N PHE A 14 2.05 5.10 7.32
CA PHE A 14 3.46 4.71 7.43
C PHE A 14 4.23 5.03 6.15
N LEU A 15 3.70 4.65 4.98
CA LEU A 15 4.29 4.98 3.69
C LEU A 15 4.40 6.50 3.48
N THR A 16 3.34 7.25 3.75
CA THR A 16 3.33 8.70 3.59
C THR A 16 4.38 9.37 4.49
N ASP A 17 4.48 8.95 5.74
CA ASP A 17 5.45 9.47 6.71
C ASP A 17 6.89 9.14 6.30
N GLN A 18 7.14 7.92 5.81
CA GLN A 18 8.47 7.52 5.34
C GLN A 18 8.87 8.24 4.05
N ILE A 19 7.95 8.40 3.09
CA ILE A 19 8.19 9.17 1.85
C ILE A 19 8.54 10.61 2.20
N ARG A 20 7.75 11.25 3.07
CA ARG A 20 8.01 12.63 3.50
C ARG A 20 9.34 12.75 4.21
N THR A 21 9.66 11.79 5.08
CA THR A 21 10.94 11.75 5.80
C THR A 21 12.09 11.60 4.82
N ALA A 22 12.02 10.70 3.85
CA ALA A 22 13.07 10.49 2.86
C ALA A 22 13.31 11.75 2.00
N ILE A 23 12.24 12.40 1.51
CA ILE A 23 12.35 13.58 0.64
C ILE A 23 12.89 14.81 1.38
N PHE A 24 12.48 15.02 2.63
CA PHE A 24 12.82 16.22 3.41
C PHE A 24 13.86 15.97 4.50
N ALA A 25 14.48 14.78 4.49
CA ALA A 25 15.66 14.49 5.26
C ALA A 25 16.81 15.40 4.83
N ASP A 26 17.70 15.58 5.78
CA ASP A 26 19.03 16.10 5.52
C ASP A 26 19.82 15.08 4.71
N SER A 27 20.47 15.54 3.62
CA SER A 27 21.31 14.68 2.78
C SER A 27 22.45 14.06 3.58
N SER A 28 22.80 12.82 3.22
CA SER A 28 23.98 12.13 3.71
C SER A 28 25.30 12.71 3.14
N THR A 29 25.21 13.56 2.11
CA THR A 29 26.35 14.22 1.43
C THR A 29 26.16 15.72 1.32
N LYS A 30 25.72 16.37 2.41
CA LYS A 30 25.62 17.84 2.50
C LYS A 30 26.90 18.52 2.01
N SER A 31 26.74 19.61 1.27
CA SER A 31 27.87 20.44 0.83
C SER A 31 27.55 21.91 0.99
N GLY A 32 28.52 22.68 1.49
CA GLY A 32 28.34 24.10 1.76
C GLY A 32 27.09 24.40 2.60
N ASN A 33 26.24 25.28 2.07
CA ASN A 33 24.95 25.63 2.67
C ASN A 33 23.78 24.78 2.13
N ILE A 34 24.04 23.85 1.21
CA ILE A 34 23.03 23.01 0.58
C ILE A 34 22.99 21.66 1.32
N THR A 35 21.93 21.47 2.11
CA THR A 35 21.79 20.32 3.00
C THR A 35 20.59 19.44 2.67
N ALA A 36 19.54 19.99 2.05
CA ALA A 36 18.30 19.28 1.78
C ALA A 36 17.49 19.93 0.64
N MET A 37 16.42 19.26 0.19
CA MET A 37 15.49 19.77 -0.84
C MET A 37 14.87 21.14 -0.51
N ARG A 38 14.73 21.46 0.79
CA ARG A 38 14.22 22.76 1.26
C ARG A 38 15.13 23.93 0.88
N ASP A 39 16.44 23.70 0.77
CA ASP A 39 17.41 24.72 0.38
C ASP A 39 17.31 25.04 -1.12
N LEU A 40 16.68 24.14 -1.89
CA LEU A 40 16.39 24.28 -3.32
C LEU A 40 14.99 24.87 -3.59
N GLY A 41 14.31 25.37 -2.57
CA GLY A 41 12.98 25.98 -2.71
C GLY A 41 11.81 24.99 -2.78
N ILE A 42 12.01 23.72 -2.42
CA ILE A 42 10.93 22.73 -2.29
C ILE A 42 10.37 22.80 -0.87
N SER A 43 9.05 22.95 -0.75
CA SER A 43 8.35 22.97 0.54
C SER A 43 7.14 22.04 0.53
N VAL A 44 6.68 21.62 1.70
CA VAL A 44 5.47 20.81 1.88
C VAL A 44 4.59 21.41 2.96
N ASP A 45 3.31 21.53 2.70
CA ASP A 45 2.36 22.04 3.68
C ASP A 45 1.79 20.93 4.59
N LYS A 46 0.93 21.32 5.54
CA LYS A 46 0.28 20.37 6.48
C LYS A 46 -0.67 19.37 5.80
N SER A 47 -1.09 19.64 4.57
CA SER A 47 -1.92 18.75 3.77
C SER A 47 -1.10 17.76 2.92
N GLY A 48 0.23 17.95 2.87
CA GLY A 48 1.13 17.17 2.03
C GLY A 48 1.31 17.75 0.63
N ALA A 49 0.74 18.92 0.34
CA ALA A 49 0.93 19.58 -0.95
C ALA A 49 2.35 20.15 -1.04
N MET A 50 3.08 19.73 -2.07
CA MET A 50 4.44 20.21 -2.34
C MET A 50 4.42 21.43 -3.26
N THR A 51 5.22 22.44 -2.93
CA THR A 51 5.37 23.67 -3.71
C THR A 51 6.84 23.86 -4.06
N PHE A 52 7.10 24.21 -5.31
CA PHE A 52 8.43 24.57 -5.82
C PHE A 52 8.54 26.08 -6.01
N THR A 53 9.54 26.69 -5.40
CA THR A 53 9.80 28.13 -5.48
C THR A 53 10.98 28.39 -6.41
N GLU A 54 10.69 28.63 -7.69
CA GLU A 54 11.67 28.80 -8.76
C GLU A 54 12.74 29.87 -8.45
N THR A 55 12.34 31.03 -7.89
CA THR A 55 13.29 32.10 -7.55
C THR A 55 14.33 31.69 -6.51
N THR A 56 13.97 30.80 -5.57
CA THR A 56 14.91 30.26 -4.57
C THR A 56 15.87 29.27 -5.22
N TYR A 57 15.34 28.41 -6.09
CA TYR A 57 16.13 27.46 -6.85
C TYR A 57 17.15 28.15 -7.75
N ASP A 58 16.74 29.16 -8.52
CA ASP A 58 17.63 29.92 -9.40
C ASP A 58 18.77 30.58 -8.63
N ALA A 59 18.47 31.19 -7.49
CA ALA A 59 19.48 31.79 -6.62
C ALA A 59 20.47 30.74 -6.08
N ALA A 60 19.97 29.56 -5.66
CA ALA A 60 20.81 28.47 -5.16
C ALA A 60 21.71 27.89 -6.25
N VAL A 61 21.17 27.65 -7.45
CA VAL A 61 21.93 27.13 -8.60
C VAL A 61 23.02 28.11 -9.03
N LEU A 62 22.72 29.42 -9.08
CA LEU A 62 23.71 30.43 -9.44
C LEU A 62 24.84 30.56 -8.41
N ALA A 63 24.54 30.36 -7.12
CA ALA A 63 25.49 30.54 -6.04
C ALA A 63 26.30 29.28 -5.70
N SER A 64 25.70 28.08 -5.84
CA SER A 64 26.16 26.84 -5.20
C SER A 64 25.89 25.60 -6.06
N TYR A 65 26.00 25.67 -7.39
CA TYR A 65 25.73 24.53 -8.27
C TYR A 65 26.47 23.24 -7.86
N ASP A 66 27.78 23.31 -7.62
CA ASP A 66 28.56 22.13 -7.26
C ASP A 66 28.08 21.52 -5.93
N ASP A 67 27.73 22.35 -4.94
CA ASP A 67 27.17 21.88 -3.67
C ASP A 67 25.85 21.13 -3.85
N ILE A 68 25.01 21.59 -4.80
CA ILE A 68 23.75 20.93 -5.15
C ILE A 68 24.02 19.56 -5.76
N VAL A 69 24.98 19.47 -6.67
CA VAL A 69 25.39 18.20 -7.29
C VAL A 69 25.87 17.23 -6.21
N THR A 70 26.82 17.64 -5.36
CA THR A 70 27.33 16.81 -4.25
C THR A 70 26.20 16.36 -3.31
N MET A 71 25.29 17.27 -2.94
CA MET A 71 24.18 16.96 -2.04
C MET A 71 23.19 15.94 -2.63
N LEU A 72 22.92 16.03 -3.93
CA LEU A 72 21.98 15.16 -4.62
C LEU A 72 22.58 13.80 -4.98
N THR A 73 23.84 13.76 -5.42
CA THR A 73 24.44 12.58 -6.08
C THR A 73 25.71 12.07 -5.40
N ALA A 74 26.18 12.72 -4.34
CA ALA A 74 27.49 12.47 -3.73
C ALA A 74 28.67 12.62 -4.70
N ASP A 75 28.52 13.40 -5.77
CA ASP A 75 29.48 13.49 -6.90
C ASP A 75 29.76 12.14 -7.57
N THR A 76 28.79 11.24 -7.49
CA THR A 76 28.92 9.89 -8.04
C THR A 76 27.96 9.65 -9.20
N SER A 77 28.29 8.65 -10.02
CA SER A 77 27.49 8.23 -11.17
C SER A 77 27.56 6.72 -11.31
N ASN A 78 26.41 6.07 -11.42
CA ASN A 78 26.28 4.60 -11.51
C ASN A 78 26.98 3.83 -10.38
N GLU A 79 27.01 4.41 -9.18
CA GLU A 79 27.52 3.70 -8.01
C GLU A 79 26.68 2.48 -7.69
N SER A 80 27.35 1.38 -7.35
CA SER A 80 26.66 0.16 -6.99
C SER A 80 25.89 0.34 -5.68
N LEU A 81 24.61 -0.04 -5.68
CA LEU A 81 23.76 0.01 -4.48
C LEU A 81 24.27 -0.86 -3.32
N PHE A 82 25.17 -1.81 -3.60
CA PHE A 82 25.74 -2.71 -2.60
C PHE A 82 26.95 -2.14 -1.85
N THR A 83 27.39 -0.93 -2.19
CA THR A 83 28.51 -0.28 -1.51
C THR A 83 28.03 0.54 -0.31
N THR A 84 28.87 0.67 0.72
CA THR A 84 28.54 1.39 1.96
C THR A 84 28.75 2.91 1.87
N THR A 85 29.13 3.43 0.69
CA THR A 85 29.33 4.86 0.48
C THR A 85 27.99 5.57 0.31
N ASN A 86 27.89 6.79 0.81
CA ASN A 86 26.74 7.66 0.58
C ASN A 86 26.62 7.99 -0.92
N LYS A 87 25.38 8.07 -1.43
CA LYS A 87 25.08 8.26 -2.87
C LYS A 87 24.25 9.51 -3.15
N GLY A 88 24.13 10.36 -2.12
CA GLY A 88 23.36 11.58 -2.15
C GLY A 88 21.87 11.34 -1.98
N LEU A 89 21.18 12.45 -1.70
CA LEU A 89 19.79 12.42 -1.28
C LEU A 89 18.86 11.83 -2.36
N ALA A 90 19.18 12.02 -3.65
CA ALA A 90 18.36 11.47 -4.73
C ALA A 90 18.35 9.93 -4.71
N GLN A 91 19.51 9.31 -4.48
CA GLN A 91 19.61 7.86 -4.39
C GLN A 91 19.00 7.35 -3.08
N ASP A 92 19.20 8.06 -1.96
CA ASP A 92 18.60 7.69 -0.67
C ASP A 92 17.05 7.65 -0.76
N ILE A 93 16.45 8.63 -1.45
CA ILE A 93 15.01 8.65 -1.75
C ILE A 93 14.63 7.48 -2.66
N ALA A 94 15.35 7.28 -3.76
CA ALA A 94 15.04 6.22 -4.73
C ALA A 94 15.11 4.82 -4.10
N THR A 95 16.13 4.56 -3.26
CA THR A 95 16.26 3.30 -2.51
C THR A 95 15.10 3.13 -1.54
N THR A 96 14.73 4.16 -0.78
CA THR A 96 13.60 4.08 0.16
C THR A 96 12.29 3.74 -0.55
N LEU A 97 12.01 4.41 -1.67
CA LEU A 97 10.82 4.15 -2.48
C LEU A 97 10.85 2.75 -3.10
N GLY A 98 12.01 2.34 -3.64
CA GLY A 98 12.20 1.02 -4.23
C GLY A 98 11.92 -0.10 -3.24
N ASN A 99 12.39 0.03 -2.00
CA ASN A 99 12.17 -0.95 -0.93
C ASN A 99 10.69 -1.16 -0.58
N PHE A 100 9.80 -0.19 -0.85
CA PHE A 100 8.37 -0.39 -0.62
C PHE A 100 7.75 -1.32 -1.65
N THR A 101 8.31 -1.36 -2.86
CA THR A 101 7.81 -2.11 -4.02
C THR A 101 8.71 -3.27 -4.41
N ASP A 102 9.75 -3.56 -3.64
CA ASP A 102 10.58 -4.74 -3.83
C ASP A 102 9.74 -6.01 -3.58
N SER A 103 10.28 -7.17 -3.96
CA SER A 103 9.63 -8.47 -3.82
C SER A 103 9.16 -8.79 -2.40
N ASP A 104 9.89 -8.32 -1.38
CA ASP A 104 9.54 -8.42 0.05
C ASP A 104 9.08 -7.07 0.64
N GLY A 105 8.84 -6.08 -0.22
CA GLY A 105 8.40 -4.74 0.16
C GLY A 105 6.95 -4.73 0.66
N ILE A 106 6.66 -3.77 1.55
CA ILE A 106 5.35 -3.67 2.22
C ILE A 106 4.16 -3.58 1.25
N VAL A 107 4.32 -2.92 0.09
CA VAL A 107 3.26 -2.80 -0.91
C VAL A 107 3.02 -4.15 -1.58
N THR A 108 4.09 -4.87 -1.91
CA THR A 108 4.04 -6.19 -2.54
C THR A 108 3.39 -7.19 -1.59
N THR A 109 3.90 -7.32 -0.36
CA THR A 109 3.35 -8.24 0.65
C THR A 109 1.88 -7.97 0.93
N ARG A 110 1.47 -6.69 1.01
CA ARG A 110 0.05 -6.37 1.24
C ARG A 110 -0.83 -6.75 0.04
N SER A 111 -0.34 -6.51 -1.18
CA SER A 111 -1.05 -6.87 -2.41
C SER A 111 -1.22 -8.39 -2.56
N GLU A 112 -0.17 -9.15 -2.23
CA GLU A 112 -0.21 -10.61 -2.26
C GLU A 112 -1.19 -11.15 -1.21
N GLY A 113 -1.08 -10.71 0.04
CA GLY A 113 -2.02 -11.11 1.10
C GLY A 113 -3.47 -10.78 0.78
N ALA A 114 -3.75 -9.59 0.22
CA ALA A 114 -5.11 -9.24 -0.21
C ALA A 114 -5.62 -10.12 -1.37
N THR A 115 -4.73 -10.64 -2.21
CA THR A 115 -5.07 -11.58 -3.29
C THR A 115 -5.37 -12.97 -2.74
N GLU A 116 -4.61 -13.42 -1.73
CA GLU A 116 -4.86 -14.65 -0.97
C GLU A 116 -6.18 -14.57 -0.21
N ASP A 117 -6.42 -13.51 0.56
CA ASP A 117 -7.69 -13.26 1.26
C ASP A 117 -8.88 -13.32 0.29
N LEU A 118 -8.74 -12.74 -0.91
CA LEU A 118 -9.77 -12.80 -1.95
C LEU A 118 -9.99 -14.22 -2.48
N ALA A 119 -8.95 -15.03 -2.61
CA ALA A 119 -9.07 -16.42 -3.04
C ALA A 119 -9.78 -17.25 -1.97
N ASP A 120 -9.39 -17.11 -0.71
CA ASP A 120 -9.98 -17.80 0.43
C ASP A 120 -11.47 -17.47 0.55
N HIS A 121 -11.84 -16.20 0.48
CA HIS A 121 -13.26 -15.80 0.54
C HIS A 121 -14.09 -16.35 -0.63
N LYS A 122 -13.51 -16.53 -1.81
CA LYS A 122 -14.22 -17.19 -2.92
C LYS A 122 -14.46 -18.68 -2.63
N GLU A 123 -13.50 -19.36 -2.02
CA GLU A 123 -13.67 -20.76 -1.61
C GLU A 123 -14.73 -20.89 -0.51
N GLU A 124 -14.72 -20.01 0.48
CA GLU A 124 -15.73 -19.94 1.54
C GLU A 124 -17.14 -19.74 0.98
N LEU A 125 -17.30 -18.88 -0.04
CA LEU A 125 -18.57 -18.68 -0.72
C LEU A 125 -19.05 -19.95 -1.43
N VAL A 126 -18.17 -20.67 -2.12
CA VAL A 126 -18.51 -21.95 -2.76
C VAL A 126 -18.90 -23.01 -1.73
N GLU A 127 -18.22 -23.07 -0.58
CA GLU A 127 -18.60 -23.99 0.49
C GLU A 127 -19.95 -23.61 1.10
N LEU A 128 -20.20 -22.32 1.30
CA LEU A 128 -21.46 -21.81 1.80
C LEU A 128 -22.62 -22.17 0.86
N GLU A 129 -22.44 -22.00 -0.45
CA GLU A 129 -23.42 -22.39 -1.47
C GLU A 129 -23.78 -23.89 -1.38
N LYS A 130 -22.76 -24.76 -1.23
CA LYS A 130 -22.99 -26.21 -1.05
C LYS A 130 -23.80 -26.52 0.21
N ARG A 131 -23.51 -25.83 1.32
CA ARG A 131 -24.24 -26.00 2.59
C ARG A 131 -25.69 -25.54 2.44
N MET A 132 -25.92 -24.43 1.75
CA MET A 132 -27.28 -23.92 1.48
C MET A 132 -28.10 -24.89 0.64
N GLU A 133 -27.51 -25.48 -0.40
CA GLU A 133 -28.18 -26.48 -1.24
C GLU A 133 -28.55 -27.74 -0.43
N ALA A 134 -27.63 -28.28 0.36
CA ALA A 134 -27.90 -29.45 1.19
C ALA A 134 -29.00 -29.18 2.24
N VAL A 135 -29.04 -27.97 2.81
CA VAL A 135 -30.11 -27.55 3.73
C VAL A 135 -31.45 -27.45 3.01
N TYR A 136 -31.47 -26.93 1.79
CA TYR A 136 -32.66 -26.85 0.95
C TYR A 136 -33.21 -28.24 0.63
N GLU A 137 -32.37 -29.16 0.14
CA GLU A 137 -32.75 -30.56 -0.15
C GLU A 137 -33.31 -31.26 1.10
N ARG A 138 -32.68 -31.06 2.26
CA ARG A 138 -33.16 -31.62 3.53
C ARG A 138 -34.56 -31.10 3.89
N TYR A 139 -34.80 -29.79 3.75
CA TYR A 139 -36.12 -29.22 4.03
C TYR A 139 -37.17 -29.69 3.03
N LEU A 140 -36.81 -29.86 1.75
CA LEU A 140 -37.70 -30.42 0.75
C LEU A 140 -38.12 -31.85 1.12
N ALA A 141 -37.16 -32.71 1.49
CA ALA A 141 -37.44 -34.08 1.93
C ALA A 141 -38.34 -34.12 3.19
N GLN A 142 -38.09 -33.24 4.16
CA GLN A 142 -38.93 -33.11 5.35
C GLN A 142 -40.36 -32.66 5.01
N PHE A 143 -40.50 -31.75 4.05
CA PHE A 143 -41.80 -31.30 3.56
C PHE A 143 -42.59 -32.42 2.88
N THR A 144 -41.97 -33.16 1.95
CA THR A 144 -42.60 -34.31 1.29
C THR A 144 -42.99 -35.41 2.29
N ALA A 145 -42.15 -35.66 3.30
CA ALA A 145 -42.49 -36.61 4.37
C ALA A 145 -43.70 -36.14 5.19
N MET A 146 -43.80 -34.83 5.50
CA MET A 146 -44.96 -34.26 6.19
C MET A 146 -46.24 -34.35 5.35
N GLU A 147 -46.18 -34.08 4.04
CA GLU A 147 -47.33 -34.25 3.14
C GLU A 147 -47.81 -35.71 3.10
N SER A 148 -46.88 -36.66 3.00
CA SER A 148 -47.22 -38.10 3.00
C SER A 148 -47.86 -38.56 4.32
N LEU A 149 -47.30 -38.11 5.45
CA LEU A 149 -47.90 -38.39 6.76
C LEU A 149 -49.29 -37.78 6.89
N MET A 150 -49.49 -36.54 6.44
CA MET A 150 -50.80 -35.87 6.46
C MET A 150 -51.82 -36.63 5.61
N ALA A 151 -51.46 -37.02 4.39
CA ALA A 151 -52.32 -37.82 3.51
C ALA A 151 -52.70 -39.18 4.14
N SER A 152 -51.75 -39.85 4.82
CA SER A 152 -52.05 -41.10 5.54
C SER A 152 -52.95 -40.90 6.76
N MET A 153 -52.77 -39.80 7.50
CA MET A 153 -53.63 -39.45 8.64
C MET A 153 -55.05 -39.14 8.20
N ASP A 154 -55.23 -38.41 7.10
CA ASP A 154 -56.56 -38.12 6.52
C ASP A 154 -57.25 -39.40 6.05
N ALA A 155 -56.54 -40.30 5.37
CA ALA A 155 -57.08 -41.60 4.94
C ALA A 155 -57.50 -42.50 6.12
N THR A 156 -56.82 -42.40 7.27
CA THR A 156 -57.15 -43.17 8.48
C THR A 156 -58.35 -42.60 9.23
N LYS A 157 -58.64 -41.30 9.06
CA LYS A 157 -59.76 -40.60 9.69
C LYS A 157 -61.10 -40.85 8.95
N GLU A 158 -61.03 -41.32 7.71
CA GLU A 158 -62.19 -41.61 6.85
C GLU A 158 -62.74 -43.03 7.01
N TYR A 159 -62.13 -43.84 7.90
CA TYR A 159 -62.63 -45.13 8.37
C TYR A 159 -63.24 -45.02 9.78
#